data_AF-A0A2R5GI98-F1
#
_entry.id   AF-A0A2R5GI98-F1
#
_cell.length_a   1.000
_cell.length_b   1.000
_cell.length_c   1.000
_cell.angle_alpha   90.00
_cell.angle_beta   90.00
_cell.angle_gamma   90.00
#
_symmetry.space_group_name_H-M   'P 1'
#
loop_
_entity.id
_entity.type
_entity.pdbx_description
1 polymer ?
#
loop_
_entity_poly.entity_id
_entity_poly.type
_entity_poly.pdbx_seq_one_letter_code
_entity_poly.pdbx_strand_id
1 'polypeptide(L)'
;MDAESEHFVETEPSLILGKLQEYFLESEEFVTFLEDWCQNNAYKVGSKVVECRLEFTFLYRNFLRDFEDKLTYFIDRHGGKVEDVMAELAAAEPDSDNHVFAQILSAATDFDIFIAMLSETAQELQDNRVQ
;
A
#
# COMPACT_ATOMS: atom_id res chain seq x y z
N MET A 1 -42.55 12.62 10.89
CA MET A 1 -41.11 12.88 10.68
C MET A 1 -40.42 11.77 11.42
N ASP A 2 -40.32 10.63 10.74
CA ASP A 2 -39.61 9.47 11.25
C ASP A 2 -38.14 9.71 10.94
N ALA A 3 -37.35 9.93 11.99
CA ALA A 3 -35.91 9.89 11.88
C ALA A 3 -35.55 8.42 11.69
N GLU A 4 -35.30 8.00 10.45
CA GLU A 4 -34.65 6.74 10.17
C GLU A 4 -33.29 6.77 10.88
N SER A 5 -33.23 6.06 11.99
CA SER A 5 -32.01 5.72 12.70
C SER A 5 -31.12 4.95 11.73
N GLU A 6 -30.16 5.63 11.12
CA GLU A 6 -29.07 4.98 10.39
C GLU A 6 -28.36 4.03 11.36
N HIS A 7 -28.70 2.75 11.25
CA HIS A 7 -28.04 1.70 12.01
C HIS A 7 -26.65 1.51 11.38
N PHE A 8 -25.67 2.26 11.88
CA PHE A 8 -24.26 2.00 11.61
C PHE A 8 -23.95 0.60 12.13
N VAL A 9 -23.92 -0.38 11.22
CA VAL A 9 -23.42 -1.72 11.53
C VAL A 9 -21.91 -1.56 11.62
N GLU A 10 -21.39 -1.36 12.84
CA GLU A 10 -19.96 -1.54 13.11
C GLU A 10 -19.58 -2.92 12.59
N THR A 11 -18.71 -2.95 11.60
CA THR A 11 -18.27 -4.19 10.98
C THR A 11 -17.10 -4.73 11.79
N GLU A 12 -17.18 -5.99 12.22
CA GLU A 12 -16.14 -6.65 13.00
C GLU A 12 -14.74 -6.45 12.36
N PRO A 13 -13.72 -6.00 13.12
CA PRO A 13 -12.38 -5.72 12.60
C PRO A 13 -11.78 -6.83 11.75
N SER A 14 -11.99 -8.09 12.15
CA SER A 14 -11.49 -9.26 11.42
C SER A 14 -12.09 -9.42 10.02
N LEU A 15 -13.33 -8.95 9.82
CA LEU A 15 -13.96 -8.94 8.49
C LEU A 15 -13.36 -7.84 7.61
N ILE A 16 -13.01 -6.69 8.19
CA ILE A 16 -12.36 -5.60 7.48
C ILE A 16 -10.93 -5.99 7.10
N LEU A 17 -10.19 -6.60 8.02
CA LEU A 17 -8.84 -7.08 7.74
C LEU A 17 -8.82 -8.13 6.63
N GLY A 18 -9.75 -9.09 6.63
CA GLY A 18 -9.87 -10.06 5.53
C GLY A 18 -10.13 -9.40 4.18
N LYS A 19 -11.02 -8.40 4.13
CA LYS A 19 -11.27 -7.62 2.89
C LYS A 19 -10.06 -6.80 2.46
N LEU A 20 -9.31 -6.25 3.43
CA LEU A 20 -8.09 -5.49 3.15
C LEU A 20 -7.00 -6.40 2.58
N GLN A 21 -6.87 -7.62 3.08
CA GLN A 21 -5.96 -8.63 2.54
C GLN A 21 -6.27 -8.96 1.09
N GLU A 22 -7.54 -9.29 0.80
CA GLU A 22 -8.00 -9.57 -0.57
C GLU A 22 -7.76 -8.36 -1.49
N TYR A 23 -8.10 -7.15 -1.02
CA TYR A 23 -7.85 -5.93 -1.77
C TYR A 23 -6.37 -5.70 -2.06
N PHE A 24 -5.50 -5.86 -1.07
CA PHE A 24 -4.08 -5.62 -1.23
C PHE A 24 -3.40 -6.64 -2.15
N LEU A 25 -3.77 -7.93 -2.04
CA LEU A 25 -3.10 -9.02 -2.73
C LEU A 25 -3.68 -9.31 -4.12
N GLU A 26 -4.98 -9.04 -4.34
CA GLU A 26 -5.69 -9.51 -5.53
C GLU A 26 -6.34 -8.37 -6.35
N SER A 27 -6.40 -7.14 -5.82
CA SER A 27 -7.08 -6.05 -6.54
C SER A 27 -6.24 -5.48 -7.68
N GLU A 28 -6.78 -5.57 -8.90
CA GLU A 28 -6.27 -4.83 -10.06
C GLU A 28 -6.24 -3.31 -9.81
N GLU A 29 -7.16 -2.78 -8.99
CA GLU A 29 -7.18 -1.35 -8.65
C GLU A 29 -5.94 -0.95 -7.85
N PHE A 30 -5.55 -1.76 -6.87
CA PHE A 30 -4.38 -1.49 -6.04
C PHE A 30 -3.08 -1.67 -6.82
N VAL A 31 -3.00 -2.71 -7.65
CA VAL A 31 -1.89 -2.92 -8.59
C VAL A 31 -1.74 -1.73 -9.53
N THR A 32 -2.83 -1.29 -10.17
CA THR A 32 -2.83 -0.12 -11.07
C THR A 32 -2.35 1.13 -10.34
N PHE A 33 -2.78 1.34 -9.10
CA PHE A 33 -2.30 2.46 -8.29
C PHE A 33 -0.76 2.42 -8.10
N LEU A 34 -0.19 1.26 -7.76
CA LEU A 34 1.26 1.13 -7.60
C LEU A 34 2.00 1.34 -8.92
N GLU A 35 1.52 0.75 -10.01
CA GLU A 35 2.11 0.90 -11.35
C GLU A 35 2.08 2.36 -11.80
N ASP A 36 0.94 3.04 -11.70
CA ASP A 36 0.81 4.46 -12.02
C ASP A 36 1.74 5.32 -11.16
N TRP A 37 1.84 5.01 -9.87
CA TRP A 37 2.73 5.72 -8.96
C TRP A 37 4.18 5.57 -9.41
N CYS A 38 4.62 4.36 -9.74
CA CYS A 38 5.95 4.07 -10.25
C CYS A 38 6.21 4.76 -11.59
N GLN A 39 5.32 4.63 -12.58
CA GLN A 39 5.47 5.24 -13.91
C GLN A 39 5.64 6.76 -13.82
N ASN A 40 4.89 7.41 -12.92
CA ASN A 40 4.94 8.85 -12.72
C ASN A 40 6.14 9.34 -11.91
N ASN A 41 6.91 8.46 -11.27
CA ASN A 41 8.01 8.86 -10.38
C ASN A 41 9.36 8.23 -10.71
N ALA A 42 9.40 7.16 -11.52
CA ALA A 42 10.61 6.39 -11.86
C ALA A 42 11.73 7.25 -12.45
N TYR A 43 11.39 8.30 -13.21
CA TYR A 43 12.35 9.23 -13.80
C TYR A 43 13.20 9.97 -12.75
N LYS A 44 12.73 10.08 -11.50
CA LYS A 44 13.46 10.74 -10.40
C LYS A 44 14.59 9.87 -9.85
N VAL A 45 14.48 8.55 -10.00
CA VAL A 45 15.42 7.55 -9.49
C VAL A 45 16.37 7.09 -10.60
N GLY A 46 15.82 6.75 -11.77
CA GLY A 46 16.56 6.24 -12.92
C GLY A 46 16.90 4.75 -12.82
N SER A 47 17.38 4.17 -13.93
CA SER A 47 17.54 2.71 -14.10
C SER A 47 18.79 2.09 -13.46
N LYS A 48 19.71 2.91 -12.93
CA LYS A 48 20.99 2.45 -12.36
C LYS A 48 21.32 3.21 -11.08
N VAL A 49 20.58 2.90 -10.03
CA VAL A 49 20.84 3.45 -8.69
C VAL A 49 22.09 2.79 -8.12
N VAL A 50 23.20 3.53 -8.08
CA VAL A 50 24.45 3.10 -7.45
C VAL A 50 24.60 3.71 -6.05
N GLU A 51 23.89 4.82 -5.79
CA GLU A 51 23.95 5.57 -4.53
C GLU A 51 22.57 6.14 -4.18
N CYS A 52 22.10 5.87 -2.96
CA CYS A 52 20.83 6.38 -2.44
C CYS A 52 20.95 7.85 -2.04
N ARG A 53 20.31 8.73 -2.82
CA ARG A 53 20.32 10.18 -2.57
C ARG A 53 19.29 10.56 -1.50
N LEU A 54 19.56 11.62 -0.74
CA LEU A 54 18.62 12.16 0.27
C LEU A 54 17.25 12.54 -0.33
N GLU A 55 17.23 12.93 -1.60
CA GLU A 55 16.00 13.22 -2.35
C GLU A 55 15.05 12.02 -2.40
N PHE A 56 15.59 10.79 -2.40
CA PHE A 56 14.79 9.58 -2.41
C PHE A 56 14.03 9.38 -1.10
N THR A 57 14.56 9.86 0.02
CA THR A 57 13.85 9.84 1.31
C THR A 57 12.63 10.77 1.31
N PHE A 58 12.65 11.87 0.54
CA PHE A 58 11.45 12.70 0.38
C PHE A 58 10.43 12.04 -0.54
N LEU A 59 10.90 11.41 -1.62
CA LEU A 59 10.04 10.69 -2.55
C LEU A 59 9.35 9.49 -1.87
N TYR A 60 10.10 8.74 -1.07
CA TYR A 60 9.59 7.63 -0.27
C TYR A 60 8.56 8.07 0.76
N ARG A 61 8.77 9.21 1.44
CA ARG A 61 7.74 9.75 2.36
C ARG A 61 6.44 10.11 1.66
N ASN A 62 6.50 10.59 0.41
CA ASN A 62 5.29 10.81 -0.38
C ASN A 62 4.62 9.49 -0.76
N PHE A 63 5.41 8.48 -1.15
CA PHE A 63 4.89 7.13 -1.41
C PHE A 63 4.16 6.57 -0.21
N LEU A 64 4.79 6.58 0.98
CA LEU A 64 4.18 6.06 2.21
C LEU A 64 2.85 6.76 2.51
N ARG A 65 2.80 8.09 2.41
CA ARG A 65 1.55 8.82 2.61
C ARG A 65 0.48 8.38 1.63
N ASP A 66 0.79 8.35 0.32
CA ASP A 66 -0.21 8.01 -0.69
C ASP A 66 -0.68 6.53 -0.55
N PHE A 67 0.23 5.65 -0.14
CA PHE A 67 -0.06 4.24 0.18
C PHE A 67 -0.95 4.09 1.41
N GLU A 68 -0.61 4.76 2.52
CA GLU A 68 -1.40 4.78 3.76
C GLU A 68 -2.79 5.39 3.53
N ASP A 69 -2.87 6.49 2.76
CA ASP A 69 -4.14 7.13 2.40
C ASP A 69 -5.02 6.17 1.58
N LYS A 70 -4.43 5.39 0.66
CA LYS A 70 -5.17 4.41 -0.15
C LYS A 70 -5.77 3.29 0.71
N LEU A 71 -5.00 2.74 1.65
CA LEU A 71 -5.48 1.70 2.57
C LEU A 71 -6.50 2.26 3.57
N THR A 72 -6.25 3.46 4.11
CA THR A 72 -7.16 4.15 5.04
C THR A 72 -8.50 4.41 4.38
N TYR A 73 -8.50 4.93 3.16
CA TYR A 73 -9.72 5.15 2.39
C TYR A 73 -10.50 3.85 2.17
N PHE A 74 -9.81 2.74 1.88
CA PHE A 74 -10.46 1.43 1.73
C PHE A 74 -11.11 1.00 3.05
N ILE A 75 -10.38 1.06 4.17
CA ILE A 75 -10.86 0.68 5.50
C ILE A 75 -12.11 1.50 5.88
N ASP A 76 -12.03 2.83 5.75
CA ASP A 76 -13.13 3.75 6.08
C ASP A 76 -14.37 3.48 5.22
N ARG A 77 -14.18 3.25 3.92
CA ARG A 77 -15.28 2.96 2.97
C ARG A 77 -16.00 1.66 3.31
N HIS A 78 -15.30 0.71 3.93
CA HIS A 78 -15.87 -0.56 4.38
C HIS A 78 -16.40 -0.51 5.82
N GLY A 79 -16.39 0.67 6.47
CA GLY A 79 -16.94 0.88 7.82
C GLY A 79 -16.01 0.47 8.95
N GLY A 80 -14.72 0.26 8.66
CA GLY A 80 -13.69 0.00 9.67
C GLY A 80 -12.99 1.28 10.13
N LYS A 81 -12.06 1.13 11.07
CA LYS A 81 -11.10 2.16 11.47
C LYS A 81 -9.70 1.62 11.36
N VAL A 82 -8.77 2.46 10.93
CA VAL A 82 -7.36 2.07 10.74
C VAL A 82 -6.75 1.57 12.05
N GLU A 83 -7.07 2.22 13.17
CA GLU A 83 -6.53 1.86 14.48
C GLU A 83 -6.93 0.44 14.88
N ASP A 84 -8.14 0.01 14.56
CA ASP A 84 -8.64 -1.32 14.90
C ASP A 84 -7.94 -2.40 14.06
N VAL A 85 -7.76 -2.15 12.76
CA VAL A 85 -7.03 -3.05 11.85
C VAL A 85 -5.55 -3.16 12.25
N MET A 86 -4.91 -2.04 12.57
CA MET A 86 -3.52 -2.02 13.01
C MET A 86 -3.33 -2.73 14.35
N ALA A 87 -4.28 -2.58 15.29
CA ALA A 87 -4.27 -3.30 16.55
C ALA A 87 -4.39 -4.82 16.34
N GLU A 88 -5.24 -5.26 15.40
CA GLU A 88 -5.38 -6.67 15.04
C GLU A 88 -4.11 -7.24 14.41
N LEU A 89 -3.48 -6.50 13.48
CA LEU A 89 -2.19 -6.90 12.89
C LEU A 89 -1.07 -6.98 13.92
N ALA A 90 -1.02 -6.03 14.86
CA ALA A 90 -0.02 -6.01 15.91
C ALA A 90 -0.20 -7.14 16.95
N ALA A 91 -1.43 -7.60 17.16
CA ALA A 91 -1.78 -8.70 18.06
C ALA A 91 -1.72 -10.08 17.38
N ALA A 92 -1.46 -10.15 16.08
CA ALA A 92 -1.47 -11.39 15.32
C ALA A 92 -0.38 -12.36 15.80
N GLU A 93 -0.77 -13.61 16.05
CA GLU A 93 0.14 -14.68 16.46
C GLU A 93 1.21 -14.95 15.39
N PRO A 94 2.47 -15.25 15.75
CA PRO A 94 3.59 -15.35 14.79
C PRO A 94 3.36 -16.29 13.60
N ASP A 95 2.58 -17.35 13.78
CA ASP A 95 2.30 -18.36 12.75
C ASP A 95 0.93 -18.14 12.05
N SER A 96 0.26 -17.02 12.30
CA SER A 96 -1.04 -16.70 11.70
C SER A 96 -0.91 -16.01 10.34
N ASP A 97 -1.93 -16.20 9.49
CA ASP A 97 -2.00 -15.52 8.18
C ASP A 97 -1.97 -13.99 8.33
N ASN A 98 -2.57 -13.45 9.40
CA ASN A 98 -2.53 -12.02 9.71
C ASN A 98 -1.11 -11.52 10.02
N HIS A 99 -0.29 -12.33 10.70
CA HIS A 99 1.10 -11.99 10.97
C HIS A 99 1.95 -12.01 9.69
N VAL A 100 1.74 -13.01 8.82
CA VAL A 100 2.36 -13.06 7.50
C VAL A 100 1.96 -11.84 6.67
N PHE A 101 0.68 -11.47 6.69
CA PHE A 101 0.21 -10.29 5.99
C PHE A 101 0.82 -8.99 6.53
N ALA A 102 0.98 -8.84 7.85
CA ALA A 102 1.68 -7.71 8.44
C ALA A 102 3.14 -7.61 7.95
N GLN A 103 3.83 -8.75 7.83
CA GLN A 103 5.18 -8.80 7.26
C GLN A 103 5.20 -8.39 5.78
N ILE A 104 4.21 -8.83 4.99
CA ILE A 104 4.06 -8.44 3.59
C ILE A 104 3.85 -6.92 3.46
N LEU A 105 2.95 -6.34 4.25
CA LEU A 105 2.71 -4.90 4.27
C LEU A 105 4.01 -4.14 4.61
N SER A 106 4.72 -4.57 5.65
CA SER A 106 6.00 -3.98 6.04
C SER A 106 7.01 -4.06 4.90
N ALA A 107 7.14 -5.21 4.23
CA ALA A 107 8.06 -5.40 3.12
C ALA A 107 7.69 -4.55 1.89
N ALA A 108 6.40 -4.44 1.57
CA ALA A 108 5.91 -3.62 0.47
C ALA A 108 6.19 -2.13 0.69
N THR A 109 6.25 -1.71 1.94
CA THR A 109 6.64 -0.35 2.34
C THR A 109 8.13 -0.21 2.65
N ASP A 110 8.97 -1.23 2.47
CA ASP A 110 10.39 -1.11 2.75
C ASP A 110 11.09 -0.18 1.74
N PHE A 111 12.07 0.61 2.22
CA PHE A 111 12.76 1.59 1.38
C PHE A 111 13.55 0.94 0.24
N ASP A 112 14.20 -0.19 0.46
CA ASP A 112 15.00 -0.85 -0.57
C ASP A 112 14.10 -1.46 -1.64
N ILE A 113 12.96 -2.04 -1.24
CA ILE A 113 11.93 -2.53 -2.16
C ILE A 113 11.36 -1.38 -2.99
N PHE A 114 11.05 -0.25 -2.35
CA PHE A 114 10.60 0.97 -3.01
C PHE A 114 11.59 1.46 -4.08
N ILE A 115 12.90 1.51 -3.77
CA ILE A 115 13.93 1.92 -4.74
C ILE A 115 14.05 0.91 -5.87
N ALA A 116 13.98 -0.40 -5.57
CA ALA A 116 14.03 -1.45 -6.58
C ALA A 116 12.88 -1.31 -7.58
N MET A 117 11.64 -1.18 -7.11
CA MET A 117 10.46 -0.99 -7.96
C MET A 117 10.63 0.20 -8.91
N LEU A 118 11.02 1.37 -8.40
CA LEU A 118 11.22 2.55 -9.25
C LEU A 118 12.36 2.40 -10.25
N SER A 119 13.43 1.72 -9.87
CA SER A 119 14.60 1.48 -10.73
C SER A 119 14.25 0.52 -11.88
N GLU A 120 13.48 -0.53 -11.59
CA GLU A 120 12.98 -1.49 -12.57
C GLU A 120 12.02 -0.79 -13.55
N THR A 121 11.03 -0.04 -13.06
CA THR A 121 10.14 0.74 -13.93
C THR A 121 10.92 1.74 -14.79
N ALA A 122 11.96 2.38 -14.25
CA ALA A 122 12.80 3.29 -15.03
C ALA A 122 13.55 2.58 -16.16
N GLN A 123 14.03 1.35 -15.90
CA GLN A 123 14.69 0.51 -16.89
C GLN A 123 13.72 0.08 -18.00
N GLU A 124 12.52 -0.37 -17.66
CA GLU A 124 11.48 -0.73 -18.62
C GLU A 124 11.09 0.45 -19.52
N LEU A 125 10.88 1.63 -18.93
CA LEU A 125 10.58 2.85 -19.68
C LEU A 125 11.73 3.26 -20.60
N GLN A 126 12.98 2.98 -20.22
CA GLN A 126 14.13 3.21 -21.09
C GLN A 126 14.14 2.22 -22.26
N ASP A 127 13.92 0.93 -22.00
CA ASP A 127 13.96 -0.12 -23.02
C ASP A 127 12.83 0.06 -24.04
N ASN A 128 11.63 0.45 -23.60
CA ASN A 128 10.49 0.73 -24.47
C ASN A 128 10.67 1.98 -25.35
N ARG A 129 11.61 2.88 -25.02
CA ARG A 129 11.91 4.08 -25.83
C ARG A 129 12.97 3.84 -26.90
N VAL A 130 13.69 2.73 -26.81
CA VAL A 130 14.78 2.37 -27.74
C VAL A 130 14.27 1.43 -28.85
N GLN A 131 13.07 0.87 -28.71
CA GLN A 131 12.35 0.13 -29.75
C GLN A 131 11.59 1.07 -30.69
#